data_AF-X1FXR3-F1
#
_entry.id   AF-X1FXR3-F1
#
_cell.length_a   1.000
_cell.length_b   1.000
_cell.length_c   1.000
_cell.angle_alpha   90.00
_cell.angle_beta   90.00
_cell.angle_gamma   90.00
#
_symmetry.space_group_name_H-M   'P 1'
#
loop_
_entity.id
_entity.type
_entity.pdbx_description
1 polymer ?
#
loop_
_entity_poly.entity_id
_entity_poly.type
_entity_poly.pdbx_seq_one_letter_code
_entity_poly.pdbx_strand_id
1 'polypeptide(L)' 'MRKKYDVVVVGAGPIGSYTAYQLADKGFDVCLLDEKENIGENVICAGVIGKDAFKRYDLPGKSILSRIDS' A
#
# COMPACT_ATOMS: atom_id res chain seq x y z
N MET A 1 -28.08 3.45 -6.27
CA MET A 1 -27.31 4.33 -7.18
C MET A 1 -26.01 3.64 -7.54
N ARG A 2 -25.55 3.74 -8.80
CA ARG A 2 -24.30 3.13 -9.26
C ARG A 2 -23.18 4.17 -9.12
N LYS A 3 -22.17 3.92 -8.28
CA LYS A 3 -21.01 4.81 -8.17
C LYS A 3 -20.14 4.67 -9.43
N LYS A 4 -19.63 5.79 -9.94
CA LYS A 4 -18.66 5.84 -11.04
C LYS A 4 -17.35 6.35 -10.46
N TYR A 5 -16.26 5.77 -10.94
CA TYR A 5 -14.88 6.13 -10.62
C TYR A 5 -14.11 6.14 -11.95
N ASP A 6 -13.05 6.93 -12.04
CA ASP A 6 -12.16 6.92 -13.21
C ASP A 6 -11.33 5.63 -13.23
N VAL A 7 -10.89 5.17 -12.05
CA VAL A 7 -10.11 3.95 -11.88
C VAL A 7 -10.60 3.14 -10.69
N VAL A 8 -10.65 1.82 -10.86
CA VAL A 8 -10.85 0.86 -9.76
C VAL A 8 -9.57 0.02 -9.62
N VAL A 9 -8.98 0.04 -8.44
CA VAL A 9 -7.84 -0.79 -8.06
C VAL A 9 -8.34 -1.94 -7.18
N VAL A 10 -8.02 -3.18 -7.55
CA VAL A 10 -8.41 -4.39 -6.81
C VAL A 10 -7.18 -5.00 -6.14
N GLY A 11 -7.22 -5.09 -4.82
CA GLY A 11 -6.14 -5.46 -3.91
C GLY A 11 -5.48 -4.24 -3.27
N ALA A 12 -5.60 -4.10 -1.95
CA ALA A 12 -5.03 -3.06 -1.09
C ALA A 12 -3.72 -3.50 -0.40
N GLY A 13 -3.01 -4.48 -0.99
CA GLY A 13 -1.62 -4.76 -0.63
C GLY A 13 -0.68 -3.57 -0.93
N PRO A 14 0.63 -3.69 -0.64
CA PRO A 14 1.58 -2.58 -0.77
C PRO A 14 1.55 -1.91 -2.15
N ILE A 15 1.51 -2.69 -3.22
CA ILE A 15 1.49 -2.17 -4.60
C ILE A 15 0.16 -1.51 -4.94
N GLY A 16 -0.97 -2.13 -4.59
CA GLY A 16 -2.28 -1.60 -4.95
C GLY A 16 -2.62 -0.33 -4.19
N SER A 17 -2.32 -0.29 -2.89
CA SER A 17 -2.45 0.92 -2.07
C SER A 17 -1.56 2.06 -2.58
N TYR A 18 -0.30 1.77 -2.93
CA TYR A 18 0.59 2.78 -3.51
C TYR A 18 0.12 3.25 -4.89
N THR A 19 -0.40 2.35 -5.73
CA THR A 19 -0.94 2.69 -7.05
C THR A 19 -2.16 3.59 -6.92
N ALA A 20 -3.11 3.23 -6.05
CA ALA A 20 -4.29 4.03 -5.77
C ALA A 20 -3.92 5.42 -5.24
N TYR A 21 -2.96 5.51 -4.32
CA TYR A 21 -2.41 6.77 -3.83
C TYR A 21 -1.84 7.64 -4.96
N GLN A 22 -0.96 7.08 -5.80
CA GLN A 22 -0.35 7.83 -6.90
C GLN A 22 -1.36 8.30 -7.96
N LEU A 23 -2.46 7.57 -8.16
CA LEU A 23 -3.53 7.97 -9.07
C LEU A 23 -4.41 9.06 -8.44
N ALA A 24 -4.78 8.91 -7.17
CA ALA A 24 -5.53 9.93 -6.45
C ALA A 24 -4.76 11.25 -6.35
N ASP A 25 -3.44 11.19 -6.09
CA ASP A 25 -2.55 12.36 -6.05
C ASP A 25 -2.49 13.11 -7.40
N LYS A 26 -2.72 12.41 -8.51
CA LYS A 26 -2.85 12.99 -9.86
C LYS A 26 -4.25 13.52 -10.19
N GLY A 27 -5.20 13.42 -9.25
CA GLY A 27 -6.55 13.97 -9.38
C GLY A 27 -7.60 13.05 -9.98
N PHE A 28 -7.33 11.74 -10.11
CA PHE A 28 -8.35 10.77 -10.53
C PHE A 28 -9.31 10.42 -9.37
N ASP A 29 -10.58 10.16 -9.67
CA ASP A 29 -11.50 9.54 -8.71
C ASP A 29 -11.25 8.03 -8.66
N VAL A 30 -10.65 7.54 -7.57
CA VAL A 30 -10.13 6.18 -7.45
C VAL A 30 -10.89 5.40 -6.37
N CYS A 31 -11.35 4.20 -6.73
CA CYS A 31 -11.87 3.22 -5.78
C CYS A 31 -10.84 2.12 -5.55
N LEU A 32 -10.38 1.95 -4.30
CA LEU A 32 -9.55 0.83 -3.89
C LEU A 32 -10.42 -0.21 -3.18
N LEU A 33 -10.34 -1.47 -3.61
CA LEU A 33 -11.11 -2.59 -3.05
C LEU A 33 -10.15 -3.68 -2.59
N ASP A 34 -10.47 -4.36 -1.51
CA ASP A 34 -9.79 -5.58 -1.06
C ASP A 34 -10.83 -6.54 -0.47
N GLU A 35 -10.51 -7.83 -0.42
CA GLU A 35 -11.35 -8.83 0.23
C GLU A 35 -11.25 -8.74 1.77
N LYS A 36 -10.13 -8.21 2.28
CA LYS A 36 -9.87 -8.09 3.71
C LYS A 36 -10.65 -6.92 4.29
N GLU A 37 -11.29 -7.18 5.43
CA GLU A 37 -11.96 -6.13 6.22
C GLU A 37 -10.95 -5.12 6.79
N ASN A 38 -9.82 -5.60 7.31
CA ASN A 38 -8.73 -4.78 7.81
C ASN A 38 -7.47 -4.96 6.95
N ILE A 39 -6.99 -3.85 6.39
CA ILE A 39 -5.75 -3.85 5.60
C ILE A 39 -4.54 -4.00 6.52
N GLY A 40 -3.63 -4.90 6.16
CA GLY A 40 -2.41 -5.17 6.94
C GLY A 40 -2.55 -6.28 7.99
N GLU A 41 -3.73 -6.89 8.14
CA GLU A 41 -3.90 -8.09 8.97
C GLU A 41 -3.60 -9.38 8.20
N ASN A 42 -3.10 -10.38 8.94
CA ASN A 42 -2.77 -11.73 8.42
C ASN A 42 -1.95 -11.64 7.12
N VAL A 43 -0.93 -10.78 7.11
CA VAL A 43 -0.08 -10.57 5.93
C VAL A 43 0.86 -11.76 5.79
N ILE A 44 0.80 -12.43 4.64
CA ILE A 44 1.71 -13.52 4.29
C ILE A 44 2.92 -12.91 3.58
N CYS A 45 3.91 -12.49 4.35
CA CYS A 45 5.15 -11.91 3.84
C CYS A 45 6.28 -12.14 4.85
N ALA A 46 7.52 -12.32 4.38
CA ALA A 46 8.70 -12.37 5.25
C ALA A 46 8.96 -11.03 5.97
N GLY A 47 8.43 -9.92 5.46
CA GLY A 47 8.58 -8.59 6.06
C GLY A 47 9.98 -7.97 5.93
N VAL A 48 10.88 -8.58 5.15
CA VAL A 48 12.24 -8.07 4.92
C VAL A 48 12.22 -7.07 3.77
N ILE A 49 12.58 -5.82 4.07
CA ILE A 49 12.60 -4.69 3.14
C ILE A 49 13.98 -4.04 3.19
N GLY A 50 14.55 -3.70 2.03
CA GLY A 50 15.85 -3.03 1.95
C GLY A 50 15.81 -1.59 2.51
N LYS A 51 16.90 -1.15 3.14
CA LYS A 51 17.02 0.20 3.76
C LYS A 51 16.70 1.33 2.77
N ASP A 52 17.10 1.19 1.50
CA ASP A 52 16.84 2.19 0.46
C ASP A 52 15.36 2.41 0.16
N ALA A 53 14.50 1.39 0.34
CA ALA A 53 13.07 1.50 0.10
C ALA A 53 12.39 2.44 1.12
N PHE A 54 12.87 2.48 2.37
CA PHE A 54 12.36 3.41 3.38
C PHE A 54 12.57 4.86 2.98
N LYS A 55 13.74 5.17 2.42
CA LYS A 55 14.04 6.51 1.92
C LYS A 55 13.27 6.81 0.63
N ARG A 56 13.23 5.87 -0.31
CA ARG A 56 12.62 6.07 -1.63
C ARG A 56 11.11 6.29 -1.58
N TYR A 57 10.42 5.58 -0.68
CA TYR A 57 8.96 5.62 -0.57
C TYR A 57 8.47 6.28 0.72
N ASP A 58 9.36 6.98 1.43
CA ASP A 58 9.08 7.65 2.72
C ASP A 58 8.31 6.75 3.70
N LEU A 59 8.78 5.51 3.87
CA LEU A 59 8.09 4.53 4.70
C LEU A 59 8.28 4.89 6.18
N PRO A 60 7.21 4.79 7.00
CA PRO A 60 7.27 5.21 8.40
C PRO A 60 8.21 4.31 9.20
N GLY A 61 9.20 4.91 9.87
CA GLY A 61 10.18 4.19 10.68
C GLY A 61 9.57 3.35 11.81
N LYS A 62 8.37 3.71 12.29
CA LYS A 62 7.59 2.93 13.27
C LYS A 62 7.19 1.54 12.77
N SER A 63 7.23 1.28 11.46
CA SER A 63 6.93 -0.04 10.88
C SER A 63 8.09 -1.02 10.98
N ILE A 64 9.27 -0.59 11.45
CA ILE A 64 10.44 -1.46 11.59
C ILE A 64 10.37 -2.20 12.92
N LEU A 65 10.04 -3.51 12.88
CA LEU A 65 10.01 -4.37 14.07
C LEU A 65 11.41 -4.77 14.54
N SER A 66 12.33 -5.01 13.61
CA SER A 66 13.72 -5.37 13.88
C SER A 66 14.64 -4.94 12.74
N ARG A 67 15.95 -4.84 13.01
CA ARG A 67 16.99 -4.58 12.02
C ARG A 67 17.86 -5.80 11.88
N ILE A 68 18.20 -6.14 10.64
CA ILE A 68 19.21 -7.14 10.33
C ILE A 68 20.47 -6.36 9.98
N ASP A 69 21.45 -6.42 10.87
CA ASP A 69 22.77 -5.86 10.65
C ASP A 69 23.68 -6.98 10.12
N SER A 70 24.45 -6.67 9.08
CA SER A 70 25.49 -7.53 8.50
C SER A 70 26.84 -6.92 8.79
#